data_AF-A0A9C7FI38-F1
#
_entry.id   AF-A0A9C7FI38-F1
#
_cell.length_a   1.000
_cell.length_b   1.000
_cell.length_c   1.000
_cell.angle_alpha   90.00
_cell.angle_beta   90.00
_cell.angle_gamma   90.00
#
_symmetry.space_group_name_H-M   'P 1'
#
loop_
_entity.id
_entity.type
_entity.pdbx_description
1 polymer ?
#
loop_
_entity_poly.entity_id
_entity_poly.type
_entity_poly.pdbx_seq_one_letter_code
_entity_poly.pdbx_strand_id
1 'polypeptide(L)'
;MRDKPKDLEHRQQELMLQASRERKAFAEHFEAWEKPLSWADKGIDAVQFLKSNPILWTSAFAALAHYKPKLASKVLAVGWGAMKIVKSAKKLI
;
A
#
# COMPACT_ATOMS: atom_id res chain seq x y z
N MET A 1 -35.76 17.48 -27.45
CA MET A 1 -34.99 17.06 -26.26
C MET A 1 -34.88 15.53 -26.17
N ARG A 2 -34.29 14.84 -27.16
CA ARG A 2 -34.08 13.37 -27.12
C ARG A 2 -32.67 12.91 -27.51
N ASP A 3 -31.78 13.85 -27.85
CA ASP A 3 -30.44 13.55 -28.40
C ASP A 3 -29.32 13.63 -27.35
N LYS A 4 -29.63 14.10 -26.13
CA LYS A 4 -28.69 14.20 -25.01
C LYS A 4 -27.98 12.90 -24.64
N PRO A 5 -28.63 11.71 -24.56
CA PRO A 5 -27.93 10.51 -24.14
C PRO A 5 -26.90 10.03 -25.18
N LYS A 6 -27.22 10.15 -26.48
CA LYS A 6 -26.32 9.74 -27.57
C LYS A 6 -25.10 10.65 -27.70
N ASP A 7 -25.28 11.96 -27.50
CA ASP A 7 -24.16 12.92 -27.48
C ASP A 7 -23.24 12.70 -26.27
N LEU A 8 -23.81 12.38 -25.11
CA LEU A 8 -23.04 12.04 -23.92
C LEU A 8 -22.28 10.71 -24.07
N GLU A 9 -22.86 9.70 -24.70
CA GLU A 9 -22.18 8.44 -25.01
C GLU A 9 -21.01 8.65 -25.98
N HIS A 10 -21.20 9.47 -27.02
CA HIS A 10 -20.13 9.80 -27.97
C HIS A 10 -18.98 10.54 -27.29
N ARG A 11 -19.30 11.56 -26.47
CA ARG A 11 -18.30 12.28 -25.66
C ARG A 11 -17.61 11.39 -24.64
N GLN A 12 -18.34 10.46 -24.01
CA GLN A 12 -17.75 9.50 -23.09
C GLN A 12 -16.73 8.61 -23.81
N GLN A 13 -17.06 8.14 -25.02
CA GLN A 13 -16.14 7.32 -25.82
C GLN A 13 -14.90 8.11 -26.25
N GLU A 14 -15.06 9.37 -26.66
CA GLU A 14 -13.93 10.25 -26.99
C GLU A 14 -13.03 10.50 -25.77
N LEU A 15 -13.62 10.80 -24.61
CA LEU A 15 -12.90 11.01 -23.36
C LEU A 15 -12.20 9.73 -22.88
N MET A 16 -12.83 8.55 -23.03
CA MET A 16 -12.19 7.27 -22.73
C MET A 16 -11.01 6.98 -23.67
N LEU A 17 -11.15 7.27 -24.96
CA LEU A 17 -10.06 7.14 -25.93
C LEU A 17 -8.90 8.09 -25.59
N GLN A 18 -9.19 9.32 -25.19
CA GLN A 18 -8.17 10.28 -24.77
C GLN A 18 -7.48 9.84 -23.47
N ALA A 19 -8.25 9.50 -22.44
CA ALA A 19 -7.72 9.00 -21.16
C ALA A 19 -6.89 7.72 -21.33
N SER A 20 -7.27 6.83 -22.25
CA SER A 20 -6.49 5.62 -22.54
C SER A 20 -5.14 5.92 -23.21
N ARG A 21 -5.08 6.95 -24.08
CA ARG A 21 -3.84 7.42 -24.71
C ARG A 21 -2.93 8.08 -23.70
N GLU A 22 -3.48 8.94 -22.85
CA GLU A 22 -2.74 9.60 -21.77
C GLU A 22 -2.19 8.57 -20.77
N ARG A 23 -3.01 7.58 -20.35
CA ARG A 23 -2.55 6.48 -19.49
C ARG A 23 -1.42 5.67 -20.12
N LYS A 24 -1.43 5.42 -21.43
CA LYS A 24 -0.33 4.73 -22.13
C LYS A 24 0.95 5.57 -22.14
N ALA A 25 0.85 6.87 -22.40
CA ALA A 25 2.00 7.78 -22.34
C ALA A 25 2.58 7.90 -20.92
N PHE A 26 1.72 7.87 -19.89
CA PHE A 26 2.17 7.81 -18.50
C PHE A 26 2.77 6.44 -18.13
N ALA A 27 2.19 5.34 -18.63
CA ALA A 27 2.69 3.99 -18.36
C ALA A 27 4.11 3.77 -18.86
N GLU A 28 4.47 4.31 -20.04
CA GLU A 28 5.85 4.26 -20.57
C GLU A 28 6.90 4.87 -19.62
N HIS A 29 6.50 5.85 -18.80
CA HIS A 29 7.36 6.45 -17.77
C HIS A 29 7.21 5.83 -16.38
N PHE A 30 6.12 5.08 -16.14
CA PHE A 30 5.78 4.48 -14.85
C PHE A 30 6.13 2.98 -14.74
N GLU A 31 6.54 2.30 -15.81
CA GLU A 31 6.96 0.87 -15.77
C GLU A 31 8.01 0.58 -14.68
N ALA A 32 8.92 1.53 -14.41
CA ALA A 32 9.92 1.41 -13.34
C ALA A 32 9.34 1.50 -11.92
N TRP A 33 8.19 2.17 -11.76
CA TRP A 33 7.53 2.44 -10.48
C TRP A 33 6.30 1.55 -10.22
N GLU A 34 5.78 0.84 -11.22
CA GLU A 34 4.69 -0.14 -11.03
C GLU A 34 5.08 -1.26 -10.06
N LYS A 35 6.30 -1.79 -10.17
CA LYS A 35 6.80 -2.86 -9.30
C LYS A 35 6.89 -2.44 -7.83
N PRO A 36 7.57 -1.33 -7.46
CA PRO A 36 7.63 -0.92 -6.06
C PRO A 36 6.26 -0.49 -5.52
N LEU A 37 5.40 0.13 -6.34
CA LEU A 37 4.08 0.56 -5.88
C LEU A 37 3.13 -0.62 -5.65
N SER A 38 3.13 -1.62 -6.54
CA SER A 38 2.37 -2.86 -6.32
C SER A 38 2.89 -3.65 -5.11
N TRP A 39 4.18 -3.51 -4.78
CA TRP A 39 4.74 -4.12 -3.56
C TRP A 39 4.26 -3.41 -2.30
N ALA A 40 4.11 -2.08 -2.34
CA ALA A 40 3.50 -1.34 -1.23
C ALA A 40 2.04 -1.77 -1.02
N ASP A 41 1.27 -1.90 -2.11
CA ASP A 41 -0.14 -2.32 -2.06
C ASP A 41 -0.28 -3.76 -1.50
N LYS A 42 0.51 -4.70 -2.02
CA LYS A 42 0.60 -6.06 -1.47
C LYS A 42 1.12 -6.09 -0.03
N GLY A 43 1.99 -5.15 0.33
CA GLY A 43 2.50 -4.99 1.69
C GLY A 43 1.39 -4.56 2.66
N ILE A 44 0.52 -3.64 2.23
CA ILE A 44 -0.66 -3.22 3.00
C ILE A 44 -1.61 -4.42 3.18
N ASP A 45 -1.86 -5.18 2.12
CA ASP A 45 -2.68 -6.40 2.20
C ASP A 45 -2.10 -7.43 3.18
N ALA A 46 -0.79 -7.67 3.14
CA ALA A 46 -0.12 -8.57 4.06
C ALA A 46 -0.21 -8.10 5.52
N VAL A 47 -0.05 -6.80 5.76
CA VAL A 47 -0.21 -6.21 7.10
C VAL A 47 -1.67 -6.34 7.58
N GLN A 48 -2.63 -6.08 6.70
CA GLN A 48 -4.04 -6.19 7.02
C GLN A 48 -4.44 -7.66 7.30
N PHE A 49 -3.91 -8.62 6.55
CA PHE A 49 -4.08 -10.06 6.78
C PHE A 49 -3.48 -10.51 8.12
N LEU A 50 -2.30 -9.97 8.47
CA LEU A 50 -1.67 -10.26 9.74
C LEU A 50 -2.46 -9.64 10.92
N LYS A 51 -3.00 -8.44 10.72
CA LYS A 51 -3.86 -7.75 11.70
C LYS A 51 -5.19 -8.47 11.91
N SER A 52 -5.80 -9.01 10.84
CA SER A 52 -7.06 -9.74 10.93
C SER A 52 -6.91 -11.14 11.53
N ASN A 53 -5.68 -11.67 11.60
CA ASN A 53 -5.38 -12.98 12.17
C ASN A 53 -4.39 -12.87 13.34
N PRO A 54 -4.87 -12.55 14.56
CA PRO A 54 -4.02 -12.34 15.74
C PRO A 54 -3.13 -13.55 16.08
N ILE A 55 -3.62 -14.75 15.79
CA ILE A 55 -2.92 -16.02 16.07
C ILE A 55 -1.64 -16.13 15.23
N LEU A 56 -1.62 -15.60 14.01
CA LEU A 56 -0.45 -15.71 13.13
C LEU A 56 0.74 -14.90 13.64
N TRP A 57 0.53 -13.63 13.99
CA TRP A 57 1.64 -12.80 14.49
C TRP A 57 2.04 -13.15 15.91
N THR A 58 1.08 -13.55 16.76
CA THR A 58 1.39 -13.96 18.14
C THR A 58 2.13 -15.29 18.18
N SER A 59 1.74 -16.28 17.37
CA SER A 59 2.48 -17.56 17.27
C SER A 59 3.86 -17.38 16.65
N ALA A 60 3.98 -16.58 15.58
CA ALA A 60 5.27 -16.25 14.98
C ALA A 60 6.19 -15.54 15.98
N PHE A 61 5.66 -14.57 16.75
CA PHE A 61 6.43 -13.86 17.77
C PHE A 61 6.78 -14.75 18.96
N ALA A 62 5.86 -15.62 19.39
CA ALA A 62 6.12 -16.59 20.46
C ALA A 62 7.24 -17.56 20.06
N ALA A 63 7.21 -18.09 18.84
CA ALA A 63 8.30 -18.91 18.31
C ALA A 63 9.62 -18.13 18.27
N LEU A 64 9.62 -16.90 17.77
CA LEU A 64 10.82 -16.06 17.71
C LEU A 64 11.40 -15.80 19.11
N ALA A 65 10.54 -15.47 20.08
CA ALA A 65 10.92 -15.23 21.46
C ALA A 65 11.49 -16.51 22.11
N HIS A 66 10.90 -17.66 21.79
CA HIS A 66 11.33 -18.93 22.35
C HIS A 66 12.66 -19.42 21.77
N TYR A 67 12.89 -19.26 20.46
CA TYR A 67 14.11 -19.75 19.80
C TYR A 67 15.28 -18.76 19.86
N LYS A 68 15.01 -17.44 19.82
CA LYS A 68 16.05 -16.40 19.77
C LYS A 68 15.62 -15.16 20.58
N PRO A 69 15.63 -15.24 21.93
CA PRO A 69 15.19 -14.14 22.78
C PRO A 69 16.00 -12.84 22.58
N LYS A 70 17.30 -12.95 22.25
CA LYS A 70 18.17 -11.81 21.93
C LYS A 70 17.79 -11.08 20.63
N LEU A 71 17.12 -11.75 19.69
CA LEU A 71 16.60 -11.12 18.47
C LEU A 71 15.26 -10.45 18.75
N ALA A 72 14.39 -11.10 19.53
CA ALA A 72 13.13 -10.50 19.95
C ALA A 72 13.34 -9.17 20.70
N SER A 73 14.33 -9.11 21.60
CA SER A 73 14.65 -7.86 22.32
C SER A 73 15.18 -6.77 21.40
N LYS A 74 15.96 -7.11 20.37
CA LYS A 74 16.42 -6.15 19.34
C LYS A 74 15.27 -5.63 18.48
N VAL A 75 14.36 -6.52 18.05
CA VAL A 75 13.17 -6.14 17.29
C VAL A 75 12.29 -5.20 18.10
N LEU A 76 12.10 -5.47 19.39
CA LEU A 76 11.41 -4.58 20.32
C LEU A 76 12.09 -3.21 20.46
N ALA A 77 13.42 -3.19 20.63
CA ALA A 77 14.17 -1.94 20.76
C ALA A 77 14.07 -1.07 19.49
N VAL A 78 14.18 -1.70 18.31
CA VAL A 78 14.00 -1.02 17.01
C VAL A 78 12.56 -0.54 16.84
N GLY A 79 11.58 -1.36 17.20
CA GLY A 79 10.16 -0.98 17.18
C GLY A 79 9.86 0.21 18.09
N TRP A 80 10.47 0.26 19.28
CA TRP A 80 10.35 1.39 20.20
C TRP A 80 11.00 2.67 19.65
N GLY A 81 12.18 2.54 19.03
CA GLY A 81 12.86 3.66 18.35
C GLY A 81 12.01 4.26 17.23
N ALA A 82 11.46 3.43 16.35
CA ALA A 82 10.57 3.86 15.27
C ALA A 82 9.30 4.55 15.82
N MET A 83 8.67 3.98 16.85
CA MET A 83 7.49 4.57 17.50
C MET A 83 7.79 5.96 18.09
N LYS A 84 8.99 6.16 18.64
CA LYS A 84 9.43 7.46 19.17
C LYS A 84 9.57 8.51 18.05
N ILE A 85 10.12 8.13 16.90
CA ILE A 85 10.24 9.02 15.72
C ILE A 85 8.85 9.41 15.21
N VAL A 86 7.95 8.44 15.06
CA VAL A 86 6.55 8.69 14.62
C VAL A 86 5.83 9.63 15.58
N LYS A 87 5.94 9.39 16.90
CA LYS A 87 5.36 10.29 17.91
C LYS A 87 5.97 11.68 17.88
N SER A 88 7.28 11.80 17.66
CA SER A 88 7.96 13.09 17.54
C SER A 88 7.49 13.85 16.29
N ALA A 89 7.36 13.17 15.15
CA ALA A 89 6.88 13.77 13.91
C ALA A 89 5.42 14.25 14.03
N LYS A 90 4.55 13.46 14.67
CA LYS A 90 3.15 13.87 14.98
C LYS A 90 3.06 15.07 15.92
N LYS A 91 4.08 15.36 16.72
CA LYS A 91 4.13 16.52 17.63
C LYS A 91 4.62 17.79 16.94
N LEU A 92 5.28 17.66 15.78
CA LEU A 92 5.81 18.77 14.98
C LEU A 92 4.81 19.31 13.95
N ILE A 93 3.67 18.63 13.78
CA ILE A 93 2.51 19.05 12.99
C ILE A 93 1.47 19.60 13.96
#